data_AF-A0A345D7Z8-F1
#
_entry.id   AF-A0A345D7Z8-F1
#
_cell.length_a   1.000
_cell.length_b   1.000
_cell.length_c   1.000
_cell.angle_alpha   90.00
_cell.angle_beta   90.00
_cell.angle_gamma   90.00
#
_symmetry.space_group_name_H-M   'P 1'
#
loop_
_entity.id
_entity.type
_entity.pdbx_description
1 polymer ?
#
loop_
_entity_poly.entity_id
_entity_poly.type
_entity_poly.pdbx_seq_one_letter_code
_entity_poly.pdbx_strand_id
1 'polypeptide(L)'
;MTDTTTHQHNQGLDDFAAHGDGDAHHHHQHNYSQSHYLGFALLLTGAFSLVEFLTGLHSNSLALISDAGHMLTDTAALALAYFAQKMSTRPASARLSFGYTRVEIVAAFTNGLTMAAIVLWIMGQALWRLWHPIVVDGSTVTWVATLGLIVNLLVAFLLHRDQSSMNSRAAFIHVLGDLLGSVAAIIAGVVISATGWMPIDPILSIFVSLLIVRSTWALLKESSWHLMNGVPHGIDYNDVGASLRGLSGIASVHDLHIWDMSPNHPTLMAHVILEPNKEWPVLLNDARAMLREKFGIEHVTLQPEWALDPNCHNHDGHDDI
;
A
#
# COMPACT_ATOMS: atom_id res chain seq x y z
N MET A 1 21.52 60.93 8.86
CA MET A 1 20.98 60.52 7.54
C MET A 1 21.09 59.01 7.51
N THR A 2 19.92 58.38 7.57
CA THR A 2 19.63 56.96 7.65
C THR A 2 19.98 56.22 6.36
N ASP A 3 20.53 55.01 6.46
CA ASP A 3 20.27 53.97 5.47
C ASP A 3 20.46 52.59 6.12
N THR A 4 19.44 52.15 6.85
CA THR A 4 19.23 50.73 7.16
C THR A 4 18.39 50.16 6.03
N THR A 5 19.03 49.39 5.15
CA THR A 5 18.38 48.58 4.13
C THR A 5 17.54 47.50 4.81
N THR A 6 16.26 47.80 5.01
CA THR A 6 15.23 46.82 5.33
C THR A 6 15.06 45.92 4.11
N HIS A 7 15.56 44.68 4.20
CA HIS A 7 15.18 43.63 3.27
C HIS A 7 13.69 43.30 3.50
N GLN A 8 12.80 43.94 2.75
CA GLN A 8 11.42 43.50 2.62
C GLN A 8 11.43 42.15 1.89
N HIS A 9 11.29 41.07 2.66
CA HIS A 9 10.86 39.80 2.09
C HIS A 9 9.46 40.01 1.52
N ASN A 10 9.37 39.86 0.21
CA ASN A 10 8.13 39.82 -0.54
C ASN A 10 7.34 38.59 -0.03
N GLN A 11 6.47 38.77 0.97
CA GLN A 11 5.60 37.72 1.50
C GLN A 11 4.51 37.43 0.46
N GLY A 12 4.87 36.62 -0.54
CA GLY A 12 3.92 35.99 -1.44
C GLY A 12 3.02 35.03 -0.66
N LEU A 13 1.81 34.83 -1.16
CA LEU A 13 0.69 34.06 -0.58
C LEU A 13 0.95 32.55 -0.36
N ASP A 14 2.21 32.11 -0.31
CA ASP A 14 2.66 30.71 -0.29
C ASP A 14 3.12 30.23 1.11
N ASP A 15 2.98 31.06 2.15
CA ASP A 15 3.50 30.78 3.51
C ASP A 15 2.77 29.62 4.23
N PHE A 16 1.53 29.31 3.82
CA PHE A 16 0.69 28.29 4.47
C PHE A 16 1.15 26.84 4.25
N ALA A 17 2.10 26.62 3.34
CA ALA A 17 2.69 25.30 3.06
C ALA A 17 4.12 25.16 3.60
N ALA A 18 4.68 26.22 4.22
CA ALA A 18 6.02 26.18 4.78
C ALA A 18 6.03 25.40 6.10
N HIS A 19 7.08 24.58 6.29
CA HIS A 19 7.34 23.89 7.56
C HIS A 19 8.23 24.76 8.45
N GLY A 20 7.86 24.89 9.72
CA GLY A 20 8.64 25.57 10.76
C GLY A 20 9.55 24.62 11.55
N ASP A 21 10.29 25.19 12.49
CA ASP A 21 11.15 24.42 13.39
C ASP A 21 10.31 23.48 14.28
N GLY A 22 10.61 22.18 14.20
CA GLY A 22 9.92 21.14 14.96
C GLY A 22 8.70 20.52 14.26
N ASP A 23 8.39 20.93 13.02
CA ASP A 23 7.43 20.24 12.17
C ASP A 23 8.04 18.94 11.62
N ALA A 24 7.17 17.98 11.27
CA ALA A 24 7.61 16.73 10.67
C ALA A 24 8.37 17.00 9.37
N HIS A 25 9.64 16.58 9.31
CA HIS A 25 10.37 16.55 8.07
C HIS A 25 9.85 15.37 7.24
N HIS A 26 9.17 15.65 6.13
CA HIS A 26 8.84 14.62 5.15
C HIS A 26 10.13 14.12 4.46
N HIS A 27 10.92 13.33 5.18
CA HIS A 27 11.94 12.49 4.56
C HIS A 27 11.21 11.28 3.97
N HIS A 28 10.88 11.38 2.68
CA HIS A 28 10.57 10.20 1.89
C HIS A 28 11.84 9.35 1.73
N GLN A 29 12.26 8.66 2.78
CA GLN A 29 13.27 7.62 2.70
C GLN A 29 12.59 6.31 2.32
N HIS A 30 12.38 6.16 1.01
CA HIS A 30 12.30 4.84 0.41
C HIS A 30 13.43 4.70 -0.60
N ASN A 31 14.52 4.09 -0.14
CA ASN A 31 15.58 3.53 -0.97
C ASN A 31 15.02 2.33 -1.77
N TYR A 32 14.15 2.59 -2.74
CA TYR A 32 14.26 1.84 -3.98
C TYR A 32 15.41 2.51 -4.72
N SER A 33 16.60 1.93 -4.58
CA SER A 33 17.66 2.08 -5.58
C SER A 33 16.98 2.19 -6.94
N GLN A 34 17.24 3.30 -7.66
CA GLN A 34 16.83 3.48 -9.04
C GLN A 34 17.57 2.46 -9.91
N SER A 35 17.20 1.20 -9.71
CA SER A 35 17.74 0.05 -10.36
C SER A 35 17.00 0.01 -11.67
N HIS A 36 17.64 0.43 -12.76
CA HIS A 36 17.16 0.25 -14.13
C HIS A 36 16.68 -1.19 -14.40
N TYR A 37 17.14 -2.15 -13.58
CA TYR A 37 16.68 -3.52 -13.52
C TYR A 37 15.20 -3.67 -13.09
N LEU A 38 14.67 -2.85 -12.18
CA LEU A 38 13.25 -2.91 -11.79
C LEU A 38 12.34 -2.47 -12.94
N GLY A 39 12.67 -1.35 -13.60
CA GLY A 39 11.93 -0.90 -14.78
C GLY A 39 12.00 -1.90 -15.94
N PHE A 40 13.17 -2.51 -16.15
CA PHE A 40 13.34 -3.57 -17.14
C PHE A 40 12.56 -4.85 -16.80
N ALA A 41 12.59 -5.29 -15.53
CA ALA A 41 11.82 -6.44 -15.06
C ALA A 41 10.32 -6.22 -15.25
N LEU A 42 9.80 -5.04 -14.88
CA LEU A 42 8.40 -4.68 -15.08
C LEU A 42 7.99 -4.70 -16.55
N LEU A 43 8.82 -4.14 -17.43
CA LEU A 43 8.56 -4.14 -18.86
C LEU A 43 8.54 -5.56 -19.41
N LEU A 44 9.49 -6.40 -18.98
CA LEU A 44 9.60 -7.79 -19.41
C LEU A 44 8.39 -8.61 -18.95
N THR A 45 8.04 -8.55 -17.66
CA THR A 45 6.89 -9.26 -17.09
C THR A 45 5.57 -8.77 -17.70
N GLY A 46 5.40 -7.45 -17.86
CA GLY A 46 4.20 -6.88 -18.49
C GLY A 46 4.06 -7.28 -19.96
N ALA A 47 5.15 -7.24 -20.74
CA ALA A 47 5.13 -7.67 -22.13
C ALA A 47 4.84 -9.17 -22.25
N PHE A 48 5.40 -9.98 -21.37
CA PHE A 48 5.19 -11.42 -21.39
C PHE A 48 3.78 -11.81 -20.93
N SER A 49 3.23 -11.15 -19.90
CA SER A 49 1.85 -11.30 -19.47
C SER A 49 0.86 -11.04 -20.62
N LEU A 50 1.11 -10.06 -21.49
CA LEU A 50 0.28 -9.83 -22.68
C LEU A 50 0.35 -11.00 -23.67
N VAL A 51 1.54 -11.58 -23.87
CA VAL A 51 1.71 -12.78 -24.71
C VAL A 51 0.93 -13.95 -24.15
N GLU A 52 1.01 -14.19 -22.84
CA GLU A 52 0.25 -15.26 -22.18
C GLU A 52 -1.25 -15.04 -22.24
N PHE A 53 -1.72 -13.81 -22.04
CA PHE A 53 -3.13 -13.48 -22.11
C PHE A 53 -3.70 -13.77 -23.51
N LEU A 54 -3.03 -13.27 -24.56
CA LEU A 54 -3.43 -13.51 -25.95
C LEU A 54 -3.36 -14.98 -26.32
N THR A 55 -2.32 -15.68 -25.87
CA THR A 55 -2.16 -17.13 -26.08
C THR A 55 -3.25 -17.91 -25.35
N GLY A 56 -3.59 -17.54 -24.11
CA GLY A 56 -4.61 -18.19 -23.30
C GLY A 56 -6.00 -18.07 -23.91
N LEU A 57 -6.31 -16.91 -24.50
CA LEU A 57 -7.52 -16.74 -25.31
C LEU A 57 -7.51 -17.63 -26.55
N HIS A 58 -6.38 -17.72 -27.25
CA HIS A 58 -6.26 -18.55 -28.46
C HIS A 58 -6.32 -20.04 -28.17
N SER A 59 -5.66 -20.50 -27.09
CA SER A 59 -5.61 -21.90 -26.67
C SER A 59 -6.81 -22.34 -25.84
N ASN A 60 -7.72 -21.41 -25.52
CA ASN A 60 -8.81 -21.60 -24.57
C ASN A 60 -8.35 -22.09 -23.20
N SER A 61 -7.16 -21.75 -22.70
CA SER A 61 -6.72 -22.17 -21.35
C SER A 61 -7.06 -21.12 -20.30
N LEU A 62 -7.85 -21.51 -19.29
CA LEU A 62 -8.09 -20.64 -18.13
C LEU A 62 -6.86 -20.57 -17.23
N ALA A 63 -6.05 -21.63 -17.17
CA ALA A 63 -4.84 -21.61 -16.33
C ALA A 63 -3.87 -20.55 -16.83
N LEU A 64 -3.67 -20.46 -18.15
CA LEU A 64 -2.80 -19.46 -18.77
C LEU A 64 -3.39 -18.03 -18.67
N ILE A 65 -4.71 -17.87 -18.83
CA ILE A 65 -5.38 -16.57 -18.63
C ILE A 65 -5.26 -16.12 -17.16
N SER A 66 -5.34 -17.05 -16.21
CA SER A 66 -5.22 -16.75 -14.78
C SER A 66 -3.82 -16.30 -14.40
N ASP A 67 -2.79 -16.98 -14.90
CA ASP A 67 -1.39 -16.60 -14.68
C ASP A 67 -1.12 -15.21 -15.28
N ALA A 68 -1.49 -15.03 -16.55
CA ALA A 68 -1.36 -13.76 -17.27
C ALA A 68 -2.08 -12.60 -16.56
N GLY A 69 -3.31 -12.83 -16.12
CA GLY A 69 -4.13 -11.83 -15.43
C GLY A 69 -3.53 -11.37 -14.11
N HIS A 70 -2.92 -12.29 -13.35
CA HIS A 70 -2.23 -11.95 -12.10
C HIS A 70 -0.95 -11.15 -12.36
N MET A 71 -0.11 -11.60 -13.29
CA MET A 71 1.11 -10.86 -13.61
C MET A 71 0.82 -9.47 -14.20
N LEU A 72 -0.30 -9.32 -14.94
CA LEU A 72 -0.70 -8.04 -15.51
C LEU A 72 -1.09 -7.04 -14.41
N THR A 73 -1.92 -7.47 -13.47
CA THR A 73 -2.36 -6.61 -12.35
C THR A 73 -1.20 -6.29 -11.42
N ASP A 74 -0.27 -7.21 -11.21
CA ASP A 74 0.94 -6.96 -10.42
C ASP A 74 1.87 -5.96 -11.10
N THR A 75 2.05 -6.09 -12.42
CA THR A 75 2.76 -5.10 -13.23
C THR A 75 2.08 -3.74 -13.16
N ALA A 76 0.75 -3.70 -13.26
CA ALA A 76 -0.03 -2.47 -13.16
C ALA A 76 0.07 -1.84 -11.76
N ALA A 77 0.05 -2.64 -10.70
CA ALA A 77 0.21 -2.19 -9.32
C ALA A 77 1.57 -1.52 -9.12
N LEU A 78 2.65 -2.16 -9.59
CA LEU A 78 4.00 -1.61 -9.50
C LEU A 78 4.18 -0.35 -10.36
N ALA A 79 3.59 -0.32 -11.57
CA ALA A 79 3.59 0.88 -12.40
C ALA A 79 2.82 2.04 -11.74
N LEU A 80 1.67 1.75 -11.13
CA LEU A 80 0.88 2.71 -10.37
C LEU A 80 1.63 3.18 -9.12
N ALA A 81 2.33 2.30 -8.41
CA ALA A 81 3.16 2.64 -7.26
C ALA A 81 4.31 3.57 -7.67
N TYR A 82 4.99 3.27 -8.78
CA TYR A 82 6.02 4.15 -9.34
C TYR A 82 5.46 5.52 -9.74
N PHE A 83 4.29 5.56 -10.37
CA PHE A 83 3.61 6.81 -10.72
C PHE A 83 3.17 7.59 -9.47
N ALA A 84 2.60 6.90 -8.48
CA ALA A 84 2.18 7.47 -7.20
C ALA A 84 3.37 8.06 -6.44
N GLN A 85 4.53 7.39 -6.45
CA GLN A 85 5.79 7.92 -5.90
C GLN A 85 6.19 9.23 -6.58
N LYS A 86 6.13 9.28 -7.92
CA LYS A 86 6.43 10.52 -8.65
C LYS A 86 5.41 11.62 -8.38
N MET A 87 4.17 11.24 -8.06
CA MET A 87 3.12 12.18 -7.71
C MET A 87 3.23 12.68 -6.26
N SER A 88 3.67 11.83 -5.32
CA SER A 88 3.78 12.16 -3.90
C SER A 88 4.88 13.17 -3.61
N THR A 89 5.90 13.28 -4.49
CA THR A 89 6.90 14.37 -4.41
C THR A 89 6.35 15.74 -4.79
N ARG A 90 5.09 15.85 -5.25
CA ARG A 90 4.49 17.15 -5.54
C ARG A 90 4.09 17.85 -4.23
N PRO A 91 4.41 19.14 -4.08
CA PRO A 91 4.10 19.88 -2.86
C PRO A 91 2.58 19.97 -2.64
N ALA A 92 2.21 20.21 -1.38
CA ALA A 92 0.84 20.56 -1.02
C ALA A 92 0.34 21.74 -1.86
N SER A 93 -0.97 21.78 -2.10
CA SER A 93 -1.63 22.85 -2.83
C SER A 93 -2.85 23.34 -2.07
N ALA A 94 -3.36 24.52 -2.40
CA ALA A 94 -4.58 25.07 -1.77
C ALA A 94 -5.82 24.14 -1.91
N ARG A 95 -5.83 23.22 -2.88
CA ARG A 95 -6.90 22.22 -3.06
C ARG A 95 -6.62 20.90 -2.34
N LEU A 96 -5.34 20.59 -2.09
CA LEU A 96 -4.87 19.35 -1.47
C LEU A 96 -3.78 19.74 -0.46
N SER A 97 -4.19 20.08 0.77
CA SER A 97 -3.30 20.57 1.83
C SER A 97 -2.25 19.55 2.26
N PHE A 98 -2.51 18.26 2.07
CA PHE A 98 -1.56 17.18 2.30
C PHE A 98 -0.93 16.64 1.00
N GLY A 99 -1.17 17.30 -0.13
CA GLY A 99 -0.66 16.88 -1.44
C GLY A 99 -1.27 15.57 -1.92
N TYR A 100 -0.45 14.75 -2.59
CA TYR A 100 -0.87 13.50 -3.25
C TYR A 100 -0.48 12.24 -2.47
N THR A 101 -0.25 12.36 -1.16
CA THR A 101 0.19 11.27 -0.27
C THR A 101 -0.72 10.04 -0.31
N ARG A 102 -2.03 10.24 -0.45
CA ARG A 102 -3.02 9.14 -0.47
C ARG A 102 -3.24 8.47 -1.84
N VAL A 103 -2.62 8.98 -2.91
CA VAL A 103 -2.80 8.40 -4.26
C VAL A 103 -2.34 6.94 -4.30
N GLU A 104 -1.27 6.61 -3.58
CA GLU A 104 -0.75 5.25 -3.50
C GLU A 104 -1.77 4.28 -2.91
N ILE A 105 -2.43 4.66 -1.80
CA ILE A 105 -3.45 3.84 -1.14
C ILE A 105 -4.66 3.63 -2.06
N VAL A 106 -5.11 4.69 -2.73
CA VAL A 106 -6.24 4.62 -3.67
C VAL A 106 -5.90 3.73 -4.87
N ALA A 107 -4.68 3.82 -5.40
CA ALA A 107 -4.21 2.97 -6.48
C ALA A 107 -4.16 1.50 -6.06
N ALA A 108 -3.62 1.20 -4.88
CA ALA A 108 -3.56 -0.16 -4.32
C ALA A 108 -4.96 -0.75 -4.13
N PHE A 109 -5.90 0.01 -3.57
CA PHE A 109 -7.29 -0.41 -3.38
C PHE A 109 -8.00 -0.67 -4.73
N THR A 110 -7.81 0.21 -5.71
CA THR A 110 -8.40 0.06 -7.05
C THR A 110 -7.84 -1.18 -7.74
N ASN A 111 -6.53 -1.42 -7.65
CA ASN A 111 -5.90 -2.62 -8.18
C ASN A 111 -6.45 -3.89 -7.52
N GLY A 112 -6.62 -3.89 -6.19
CA GLY A 112 -7.25 -4.99 -5.46
C GLY A 112 -8.66 -5.30 -5.95
N LEU A 113 -9.48 -4.27 -6.24
CA LEU A 113 -10.82 -4.47 -6.78
C LEU A 113 -10.79 -5.05 -8.20
N THR A 114 -9.90 -4.55 -9.06
CA THR A 114 -9.70 -5.10 -10.40
C THR A 114 -9.29 -6.56 -10.34
N MET A 115 -8.36 -6.92 -9.44
CA MET A 115 -7.92 -8.30 -9.28
C MET A 115 -9.05 -9.21 -8.77
N ALA A 116 -9.82 -8.74 -7.78
CA ALA A 116 -10.98 -9.47 -7.29
C ALA A 116 -11.99 -9.76 -8.41
N ALA A 117 -12.28 -8.77 -9.27
CA ALA A 117 -13.18 -8.95 -10.40
C ALA A 117 -12.66 -9.98 -11.41
N ILE A 118 -11.39 -9.90 -11.79
CA ILE A 118 -10.74 -10.84 -12.72
C ILE A 118 -10.78 -12.27 -12.16
N VAL A 119 -10.43 -12.45 -10.90
CA VAL A 119 -10.36 -13.78 -10.28
C VAL A 119 -11.74 -14.39 -10.08
N LEU A 120 -12.74 -13.60 -9.66
CA LEU A 120 -14.12 -14.08 -9.57
C LEU A 120 -14.67 -14.49 -10.93
N TRP A 121 -14.32 -13.74 -11.98
CA TRP A 121 -14.65 -14.11 -13.36
C TRP A 121 -14.01 -15.44 -13.76
N ILE A 122 -12.70 -15.61 -13.54
CA ILE A 122 -11.98 -16.85 -13.85
C ILE A 122 -12.58 -18.02 -13.08
N MET A 123 -12.87 -17.85 -11.79
CA MET A 123 -13.50 -18.86 -10.95
C MET A 123 -14.86 -19.29 -11.51
N GLY A 124 -15.70 -18.33 -11.91
CA GLY A 124 -16.99 -18.60 -12.54
C GLY A 124 -16.87 -19.37 -13.86
N GLN A 125 -15.91 -18.97 -14.71
CA GLN A 125 -15.61 -19.68 -15.96
C GLN A 125 -15.09 -21.09 -15.71
N ALA A 126 -14.19 -21.26 -14.74
CA ALA A 126 -13.61 -22.56 -14.43
C ALA A 126 -14.66 -23.53 -13.91
N LEU A 127 -15.52 -23.08 -12.99
CA LEU A 127 -16.68 -23.86 -12.52
C LEU A 127 -17.59 -24.25 -13.68
N TRP A 128 -17.92 -23.31 -14.57
CA TRP A 128 -18.76 -23.61 -15.73
C TRP A 128 -18.13 -24.65 -16.69
N ARG A 129 -16.81 -24.58 -16.91
CA ARG A 129 -16.06 -25.52 -17.76
C ARG A 129 -15.91 -26.92 -17.18
N LEU A 130 -16.08 -27.11 -15.87
CA LEU A 130 -16.17 -28.45 -15.27
C LEU A 130 -17.40 -29.22 -15.77
N TRP A 131 -18.52 -28.52 -16.01
CA TRP A 131 -19.73 -29.11 -16.57
C TRP A 131 -19.78 -29.05 -18.10
N HIS A 132 -19.12 -28.08 -18.72
CA HIS A 132 -19.08 -27.89 -20.17
C HIS A 132 -17.63 -27.85 -20.67
N PRO A 133 -16.96 -29.02 -20.84
CA PRO A 133 -15.56 -29.05 -21.23
C PRO A 133 -15.33 -28.37 -22.59
N ILE A 134 -14.40 -27.42 -22.60
CA ILE A 134 -13.90 -26.78 -23.81
C ILE A 134 -12.57 -27.45 -24.20
N VAL A 135 -12.34 -27.59 -25.50
CA VAL A 135 -11.07 -28.11 -26.02
C VAL A 135 -9.98 -27.07 -25.80
N VAL A 136 -8.95 -27.45 -25.05
CA VAL A 136 -7.77 -26.65 -24.75
C VAL A 136 -6.60 -27.16 -25.59
N ASP A 137 -5.85 -26.26 -26.22
CA ASP A 137 -4.60 -26.63 -26.89
C ASP A 137 -3.47 -26.79 -25.86
N GLY A 138 -3.37 -28.00 -25.29
CA GLY A 138 -2.37 -28.32 -24.28
C GLY A 138 -0.93 -28.09 -24.73
N SER A 139 -0.63 -28.25 -26.02
CA SER A 139 0.73 -28.13 -26.54
C SER A 139 1.22 -26.68 -26.51
N THR A 140 0.35 -25.76 -26.96
CA THR A 140 0.59 -24.32 -26.90
C THR A 140 0.68 -23.85 -25.45
N VAL A 141 -0.21 -24.33 -24.58
CA VAL A 141 -0.20 -24.00 -23.15
C VAL A 141 1.12 -24.40 -22.49
N THR A 142 1.60 -25.63 -22.71
CA THR A 142 2.86 -26.10 -22.12
C THR A 142 4.04 -25.25 -22.56
N TRP A 143 4.16 -24.96 -23.86
CA TRP A 143 5.30 -24.17 -24.36
C TRP A 143 5.30 -22.74 -23.81
N VAL A 144 4.16 -22.08 -23.81
CA VAL A 144 4.07 -20.69 -23.34
C VAL A 144 4.25 -20.61 -21.83
N ALA A 145 3.61 -21.48 -21.05
CA ALA A 145 3.80 -21.51 -19.60
C ALA A 145 5.25 -21.88 -19.20
N THR A 146 5.93 -22.73 -19.98
CA THR A 146 7.36 -23.03 -19.76
C THR A 146 8.24 -21.81 -20.06
N LEU A 147 7.95 -21.07 -21.13
CA LEU A 147 8.66 -19.84 -21.44
C LEU A 147 8.42 -18.78 -20.35
N GLY A 148 7.20 -18.69 -19.82
CA GLY A 148 6.85 -17.80 -18.72
C GLY A 148 7.57 -18.12 -17.43
N LEU A 149 7.62 -19.41 -17.08
CA LEU A 149 8.43 -19.88 -15.97
C LEU A 149 9.90 -19.46 -16.11
N ILE A 150 10.48 -19.57 -17.32
CA ILE A 150 11.86 -19.12 -17.57
C ILE A 150 11.99 -17.60 -17.39
N VAL A 151 11.06 -16.81 -17.92
CA VAL A 151 11.06 -15.34 -17.78
C VAL A 151 10.97 -14.96 -16.29
N ASN A 152 10.06 -15.56 -15.53
CA ASN A 152 9.89 -15.28 -14.11
C ASN A 152 11.13 -15.66 -13.29
N LEU A 153 11.77 -16.80 -13.61
CA LEU A 153 13.04 -17.19 -12.98
C LEU A 153 14.19 -16.23 -13.32
N LEU A 154 14.25 -15.73 -14.56
CA LEU A 154 15.24 -14.72 -14.96
C LEU A 154 15.02 -13.42 -14.20
N VAL A 155 13.78 -12.92 -14.12
CA VAL A 155 13.43 -11.72 -13.35
C VAL A 155 13.82 -11.89 -11.88
N ALA A 156 13.47 -13.03 -11.26
CA ALA A 156 13.83 -13.34 -9.89
C ALA A 156 15.34 -13.33 -9.67
N PHE A 157 16.11 -13.90 -10.60
CA PHE A 157 17.56 -13.92 -10.55
C PHE A 157 18.20 -12.54 -10.72
N LEU A 158 17.65 -11.70 -11.61
CA LEU A 158 18.08 -10.31 -11.77
C LEU A 158 17.86 -9.51 -10.48
N LEU A 159 16.69 -9.68 -9.84
CA LEU A 159 16.34 -8.98 -8.60
C LEU A 159 17.16 -9.49 -7.40
N HIS A 160 17.56 -10.77 -7.37
CA HIS A 160 18.37 -11.33 -6.29
C HIS A 160 19.81 -10.80 -6.24
N ARG A 161 20.34 -10.28 -7.36
CA ARG A 161 21.70 -9.73 -7.41
C ARG A 161 21.85 -8.34 -6.78
N ASP A 162 20.75 -7.62 -6.58
CA ASP A 162 20.74 -6.31 -5.92
C ASP A 162 20.58 -6.49 -4.39
N GLN A 163 21.63 -7.04 -3.77
CA GLN A 163 21.63 -7.39 -2.34
C GLN A 163 21.92 -6.17 -1.46
N SER A 164 20.88 -5.51 -0.94
CA SER A 164 21.02 -4.66 0.25
C SER A 164 19.75 -4.34 1.06
N SER A 165 18.64 -5.10 1.00
CA SER A 165 17.53 -4.85 1.95
C SER A 165 16.48 -5.98 2.04
N MET A 166 15.63 -5.88 3.08
CA MET A 166 14.43 -6.68 3.36
C MET A 166 13.47 -6.83 2.15
N ASN A 167 13.60 -6.01 1.10
CA ASN A 167 12.82 -6.11 -0.14
C ASN A 167 13.02 -7.44 -0.89
N SER A 168 14.18 -8.08 -0.74
CA SER A 168 14.46 -9.37 -1.40
C SER A 168 13.51 -10.49 -0.96
N ARG A 169 13.05 -10.47 0.31
CA ARG A 169 12.10 -11.45 0.83
C ARG A 169 10.68 -11.22 0.29
N ALA A 170 10.28 -9.96 0.15
CA ALA A 170 8.99 -9.59 -0.45
C ALA A 170 8.96 -9.96 -1.94
N ALA A 171 10.02 -9.61 -2.68
CA ALA A 171 10.17 -10.00 -4.09
C ALA A 171 10.20 -11.53 -4.29
N PHE A 172 10.84 -12.27 -3.38
CA PHE A 172 10.87 -13.74 -3.44
C PHE A 172 9.49 -14.38 -3.19
N ILE A 173 8.73 -13.87 -2.22
CA ILE A 173 7.36 -14.35 -1.95
C ILE A 173 6.44 -14.07 -3.13
N HIS A 174 6.63 -12.91 -3.79
CA HIS A 174 5.90 -12.54 -4.99
C HIS A 174 6.18 -13.49 -6.15
N VAL A 175 7.47 -13.69 -6.49
CA VAL A 175 7.90 -14.64 -7.52
C VAL A 175 7.38 -16.05 -7.24
N LEU A 176 7.33 -16.49 -5.98
CA LEU A 176 6.82 -17.81 -5.64
C LEU A 176 5.34 -17.98 -6.03
N GLY A 177 4.54 -16.92 -5.99
CA GLY A 177 3.17 -16.89 -6.50
C GLY A 177 3.11 -17.15 -8.00
N ASP A 178 3.90 -16.40 -8.77
CA ASP A 178 3.99 -16.54 -10.24
C ASP A 178 4.48 -17.93 -10.65
N LEU A 179 5.48 -18.46 -9.94
CA LEU A 179 5.98 -19.81 -10.20
C LEU A 179 4.89 -20.87 -10.01
N LEU A 180 4.01 -20.72 -9.03
CA LEU A 180 2.91 -21.66 -8.80
C LEU A 180 1.87 -21.60 -9.93
N GLY A 181 1.57 -20.41 -10.44
CA GLY A 181 0.68 -20.21 -11.58
C GLY A 181 1.23 -20.87 -12.86
N SER A 182 2.48 -20.57 -13.21
CA SER A 182 3.13 -21.17 -14.38
C SER A 182 3.28 -22.69 -14.26
N VAL A 183 3.62 -23.21 -13.07
CA VAL A 183 3.68 -24.68 -12.83
C VAL A 183 2.31 -25.32 -13.01
N ALA A 184 1.24 -24.70 -12.50
CA ALA A 184 -0.12 -25.19 -12.69
C ALA A 184 -0.51 -25.22 -14.18
N ALA A 185 -0.18 -24.17 -14.95
CA ALA A 185 -0.42 -24.13 -16.39
C ALA A 185 0.39 -25.20 -17.16
N ILE A 186 1.67 -25.41 -16.80
CA ILE A 186 2.50 -26.48 -17.38
C ILE A 186 1.88 -27.86 -17.12
N ILE A 187 1.48 -28.14 -15.87
CA ILE A 187 0.83 -29.41 -15.51
C ILE A 187 -0.47 -29.59 -16.31
N ALA A 188 -1.29 -28.55 -16.43
CA ALA A 188 -2.51 -28.59 -17.24
C ALA A 188 -2.20 -28.95 -18.70
N GLY A 189 -1.27 -28.22 -19.33
CA GLY A 189 -0.90 -28.44 -20.74
C GLY A 189 -0.31 -29.83 -21.00
N VAL A 190 0.55 -30.34 -20.10
CA VAL A 190 1.16 -31.67 -20.24
C VAL A 190 0.10 -32.76 -20.12
N VAL A 191 -0.80 -32.66 -19.13
CA VAL A 191 -1.87 -33.64 -18.94
C VAL A 191 -2.85 -33.62 -20.12
N ILE A 192 -3.23 -32.45 -20.62
CA ILE A 192 -4.08 -32.32 -21.81
C ILE A 192 -3.41 -32.92 -23.04
N SER A 193 -2.12 -32.61 -23.26
CA SER A 193 -1.39 -33.11 -24.43
C SER A 193 -1.19 -34.63 -24.39
N ALA A 194 -0.97 -35.20 -23.20
CA ALA A 194 -0.72 -36.64 -23.04
C ALA A 194 -2.00 -37.49 -22.99
N THR A 195 -3.08 -36.96 -22.41
CA THR A 195 -4.28 -37.76 -22.09
C THR A 195 -5.58 -37.24 -22.71
N GLY A 196 -5.59 -35.99 -23.19
CA GLY A 196 -6.80 -35.30 -23.64
C GLY A 196 -7.77 -34.91 -22.51
N TRP A 197 -7.36 -35.04 -21.24
CA TRP A 197 -8.23 -34.77 -20.09
C TRP A 197 -8.40 -33.26 -19.83
N MET A 198 -9.34 -32.64 -20.54
CA MET A 198 -9.64 -31.20 -20.46
C MET A 198 -9.99 -30.66 -19.06
N PRO A 199 -10.66 -31.40 -18.16
CA PRO A 199 -11.00 -30.88 -16.83
C PRO A 199 -9.82 -30.47 -15.95
N ILE A 200 -8.58 -30.89 -16.25
CA ILE A 200 -7.40 -30.45 -15.49
C ILE A 200 -7.22 -28.93 -15.51
N ASP A 201 -7.49 -28.28 -16.65
CA ASP A 201 -7.31 -26.83 -16.82
C ASP A 201 -8.21 -26.02 -15.88
N PRO A 202 -9.55 -26.20 -15.84
CA PRO A 202 -10.40 -25.51 -14.88
C PRO A 202 -10.10 -25.91 -13.42
N ILE A 203 -9.70 -27.15 -13.12
CA ILE A 203 -9.33 -27.56 -11.75
C ILE A 203 -8.10 -26.76 -11.27
N LEU A 204 -7.05 -26.70 -12.08
CA LEU A 204 -5.84 -25.96 -11.73
C LEU A 204 -6.06 -24.44 -11.76
N SER A 205 -6.96 -23.95 -12.61
CA SER A 205 -7.39 -22.55 -12.61
C SER A 205 -8.10 -22.17 -11.31
N ILE A 206 -8.98 -23.03 -10.78
CA ILE A 206 -9.62 -22.83 -9.47
C ILE A 206 -8.57 -22.80 -8.37
N PHE A 207 -7.62 -23.73 -8.40
CA PHE A 207 -6.53 -23.78 -7.42
C PHE A 207 -5.72 -22.47 -7.40
N VAL A 208 -5.23 -22.01 -8.56
CA VAL A 208 -4.49 -20.75 -8.67
C VAL A 208 -5.35 -19.57 -8.26
N SER A 209 -6.61 -19.52 -8.71
CA SER A 209 -7.56 -18.47 -8.34
C SER A 209 -7.76 -18.36 -6.83
N LEU A 210 -7.82 -19.47 -6.09
CA LEU A 210 -7.95 -19.45 -4.62
C LEU A 210 -6.72 -18.83 -3.93
N LEU A 211 -5.51 -19.09 -4.44
CA LEU A 211 -4.29 -18.47 -3.94
C LEU A 211 -4.33 -16.95 -4.15
N ILE A 212 -4.79 -16.53 -5.33
CA ILE A 212 -4.91 -15.11 -5.67
C ILE A 212 -6.03 -14.43 -4.87
N VAL A 213 -7.18 -15.08 -4.64
CA VAL A 213 -8.25 -14.52 -3.78
C VAL A 213 -7.69 -14.20 -2.40
N ARG A 214 -6.87 -15.09 -1.83
CA ARG A 214 -6.26 -14.87 -0.52
C ARG A 214 -5.35 -13.64 -0.49
N SER A 215 -4.46 -13.48 -1.48
CA SER A 215 -3.57 -12.32 -1.55
C SER A 215 -4.35 -11.02 -1.80
N THR A 216 -5.32 -11.07 -2.73
CA THR A 216 -6.20 -9.95 -3.07
C THR A 216 -7.02 -9.50 -1.86
N TRP A 217 -7.57 -10.43 -1.08
CA TRP A 217 -8.31 -10.11 0.14
C TRP A 217 -7.45 -9.43 1.20
N ALA A 218 -6.21 -9.88 1.38
CA ALA A 218 -5.27 -9.24 2.30
C ALA A 218 -4.97 -7.79 1.86
N LEU A 219 -4.67 -7.58 0.57
CA LEU A 219 -4.42 -6.26 0.00
C LEU A 219 -5.62 -5.32 0.14
N LEU A 220 -6.83 -5.81 -0.16
CA LEU A 220 -8.07 -5.03 -0.03
C LEU A 220 -8.32 -4.65 1.42
N LYS A 221 -8.16 -5.59 2.36
CA LYS A 221 -8.34 -5.33 3.79
C LYS A 221 -7.36 -4.26 4.28
N GLU A 222 -6.08 -4.38 3.92
CA GLU A 222 -5.03 -3.43 4.31
C GLU A 222 -5.27 -2.04 3.69
N SER A 223 -5.53 -1.96 2.38
CA SER A 223 -5.80 -0.69 1.72
C SER A 223 -7.07 -0.02 2.25
N SER A 224 -8.12 -0.80 2.56
CA SER A 224 -9.35 -0.30 3.19
C SER A 224 -9.08 0.27 4.58
N TRP A 225 -8.24 -0.41 5.37
CA TRP A 225 -7.83 0.06 6.69
C TRP A 225 -7.17 1.44 6.62
N HIS A 226 -6.26 1.64 5.68
CA HIS A 226 -5.62 2.94 5.47
C HIS A 226 -6.59 4.01 4.93
N LEU A 227 -7.52 3.66 4.03
CA LEU A 227 -8.56 4.58 3.56
C LEU A 227 -9.50 5.03 4.69
N MET A 228 -9.77 4.15 5.65
CA MET A 228 -10.61 4.43 6.82
C MET A 228 -9.88 5.17 7.95
N ASN A 229 -8.63 5.61 7.73
CA ASN A 229 -7.78 6.20 8.78
C ASN A 229 -7.62 5.28 10.00
N GLY A 230 -7.50 3.97 9.77
CA GLY A 230 -7.24 3.02 10.83
C GLY A 230 -5.89 3.25 11.50
N VAL A 231 -5.80 2.88 12.79
CA VAL A 231 -4.57 2.99 13.58
C VAL A 231 -3.47 2.14 12.91
N PRO A 232 -2.26 2.69 12.69
CA PRO A 232 -1.17 1.97 12.03
C PRO A 232 -0.79 0.67 12.75
N HIS A 233 -0.47 -0.37 11.99
CA HIS A 233 -0.04 -1.64 12.56
C HIS A 233 1.24 -1.46 13.39
N GLY A 234 1.26 -2.00 14.61
CA GLY A 234 2.40 -1.89 15.53
C GLY A 234 2.33 -0.71 16.50
N ILE A 235 1.36 0.20 16.34
CA ILE A 235 1.07 1.25 17.33
C ILE A 235 -0.10 0.78 18.19
N ASP A 236 0.11 0.69 19.50
CA ASP A 236 -0.96 0.46 20.47
C ASP A 236 -1.59 1.81 20.85
N TYR A 237 -2.83 2.01 20.42
CA TYR A 237 -3.62 3.20 20.70
C TYR A 237 -3.67 3.55 22.20
N ASN A 238 -3.84 2.55 23.07
CA ASN A 238 -3.96 2.76 24.50
C ASN A 238 -2.60 3.08 25.13
N ASP A 239 -1.52 2.44 24.67
CA ASP A 239 -0.17 2.75 25.15
C ASP A 239 0.24 4.17 24.78
N VAL A 240 -0.13 4.67 23.59
CA VAL A 240 0.09 6.07 23.20
C VAL A 240 -0.62 7.03 24.15
N GLY A 241 -1.92 6.83 24.39
CA GLY A 241 -2.69 7.65 25.31
C GLY A 241 -2.16 7.60 26.75
N ALA A 242 -1.79 6.41 27.23
CA ALA A 242 -1.20 6.23 28.55
C ALA A 242 0.18 6.90 28.68
N SER A 243 1.00 6.83 27.64
CA SER A 243 2.34 7.44 27.62
C SER A 243 2.27 8.96 27.60
N LEU A 244 1.35 9.54 26.82
CA LEU A 244 1.09 10.99 26.84
C LEU A 244 0.61 11.43 28.22
N ARG A 245 -0.36 10.71 28.81
CA ARG A 245 -0.84 11.00 30.17
C ARG A 245 0.25 10.83 31.25
N GLY A 246 1.26 10.01 30.99
CA GLY A 246 2.39 9.80 31.89
C GLY A 246 3.37 10.96 31.98
N LEU A 247 3.31 11.93 31.06
CA LEU A 247 4.17 13.12 31.09
C LEU A 247 3.74 14.07 32.21
N SER A 248 4.71 14.53 33.01
CA SER A 248 4.42 15.47 34.10
C SER A 248 3.86 16.78 33.54
N GLY A 249 2.68 17.18 34.01
CA GLY A 249 1.98 18.36 33.51
C GLY A 249 0.81 18.06 32.57
N ILE A 250 0.59 16.80 32.17
CA ILE A 250 -0.62 16.36 31.46
C ILE A 250 -1.60 15.73 32.45
N ALA A 251 -2.76 16.35 32.65
CA ALA A 251 -3.82 15.82 33.50
C ALA A 251 -4.63 14.72 32.80
N SER A 252 -4.97 14.94 31.53
CA SER A 252 -5.69 13.97 30.69
C SER A 252 -5.46 14.19 29.21
N VAL A 253 -5.76 13.16 28.41
CA VAL A 253 -5.74 13.18 26.95
C VAL A 253 -7.10 12.70 26.47
N HIS A 254 -7.70 13.41 25.51
CA HIS A 254 -8.96 13.04 24.88
C HIS A 254 -8.93 13.41 23.39
N ASP A 255 -9.95 12.95 22.66
CA ASP A 255 -10.04 13.11 21.20
C ASP A 255 -8.75 12.67 20.49
N LEU A 256 -8.19 11.54 20.92
CA LEU A 256 -6.96 10.97 20.37
C LEU A 256 -7.28 10.26 19.05
N HIS A 257 -6.68 10.73 17.96
CA HIS A 257 -6.76 10.13 16.64
C HIS A 257 -5.36 9.81 16.14
N ILE A 258 -5.17 8.58 15.66
CA ILE A 258 -3.90 8.11 15.13
C ILE A 258 -4.18 7.41 13.80
N TRP A 259 -3.51 7.84 12.73
CA TRP A 259 -3.69 7.29 11.40
C TRP A 259 -2.40 7.38 10.57
N ASP A 260 -2.34 6.66 9.45
CA ASP A 260 -1.28 6.83 8.46
C ASP A 260 -1.66 7.89 7.43
N MET A 261 -0.83 8.92 7.27
CA MET A 261 -1.01 9.89 6.17
C MET A 261 -0.55 9.29 4.83
N SER A 262 0.52 8.50 4.89
CA SER A 262 1.07 7.67 3.80
C SER A 262 1.71 6.43 4.43
N PRO A 263 2.00 5.35 3.66
CA PRO A 263 2.64 4.17 4.21
C PRO A 263 3.88 4.51 5.04
N ASN A 264 3.96 3.99 6.28
CA ASN A 264 5.03 4.22 7.25
C ASN A 264 5.20 5.66 7.76
N HIS A 265 4.19 6.52 7.59
CA HIS A 265 4.20 7.89 8.12
C HIS A 265 2.99 8.10 9.04
N PRO A 266 3.06 7.60 10.29
CA PRO A 266 1.99 7.75 11.24
C PRO A 266 1.85 9.23 11.66
N THR A 267 0.61 9.63 11.87
CA THR A 267 0.22 10.99 12.27
C THR A 267 -0.72 10.89 13.46
N LEU A 268 -0.61 11.86 14.37
CA LEU A 268 -1.42 11.93 15.58
C LEU A 268 -2.03 13.31 15.75
N MET A 269 -3.31 13.32 16.14
CA MET A 269 -4.02 14.47 16.66
C MET A 269 -4.60 14.12 18.03
N ALA A 270 -4.47 15.01 19.00
CA ALA A 270 -5.12 14.83 20.29
C ALA A 270 -5.33 16.14 21.04
N HIS A 271 -6.28 16.15 21.95
CA HIS A 271 -6.46 17.21 22.93
C HIS A 271 -5.79 16.81 24.25
N VAL A 272 -5.11 17.76 24.89
CA VAL A 272 -4.32 17.53 26.10
C VAL A 272 -4.68 18.55 27.16
N ILE A 273 -5.26 18.10 28.27
CA ILE A 273 -5.55 18.97 29.42
C ILE A 273 -4.29 19.15 30.25
N LEU A 274 -3.89 20.40 30.46
CA LEU A 274 -2.71 20.78 31.22
C LEU A 274 -3.01 20.91 32.72
N GLU A 275 -2.07 20.47 33.55
CA GLU A 275 -2.04 20.87 34.96
C GLU A 275 -1.85 22.39 35.11
N PRO A 276 -2.32 23.01 36.20
CA PRO A 276 -2.13 24.44 36.43
C PRO A 276 -0.66 24.87 36.39
N ASN A 277 -0.39 26.05 35.83
CA ASN A 277 0.94 26.69 35.77
C ASN A 277 2.00 25.91 34.99
N LYS A 278 1.61 25.08 34.02
CA LYS A 278 2.57 24.39 33.12
C LYS A 278 2.82 25.19 31.85
N GLU A 279 4.08 25.16 31.41
CA GLU A 279 4.50 25.81 30.16
C GLU A 279 4.28 24.87 28.98
N TRP A 280 3.26 25.18 28.16
CA TRP A 280 2.91 24.37 26.99
C TRP A 280 4.08 24.11 26.02
N PRO A 281 4.93 25.09 25.65
CA PRO A 281 5.99 24.85 24.67
C PRO A 281 6.99 23.77 25.09
N VAL A 282 7.33 23.70 26.38
CA VAL A 282 8.25 22.67 26.92
C VAL A 282 7.58 21.30 26.85
N LEU A 283 6.33 21.22 27.33
CA LEU A 283 5.58 19.96 27.35
C LEU A 283 5.28 19.42 25.94
N LEU A 284 5.00 20.30 24.98
CA LEU A 284 4.81 19.92 23.58
C LEU A 284 6.10 19.30 23.00
N ASN A 285 7.27 19.85 23.32
CA ASN A 285 8.54 19.29 22.87
C ASN A 285 8.81 17.93 23.49
N ASP A 286 8.55 17.77 24.79
CA ASP A 286 8.69 16.49 25.49
C ASP A 286 7.73 15.43 24.92
N ALA A 287 6.48 15.81 24.66
CA ALA A 287 5.49 14.93 24.04
C ALA A 287 5.89 14.52 22.63
N ARG A 288 6.33 15.47 21.79
CA ARG A 288 6.83 15.19 20.43
C ARG A 288 8.06 14.28 20.43
N ALA A 289 9.01 14.50 21.35
CA ALA A 289 10.20 13.66 21.49
C ALA A 289 9.82 12.24 21.90
N MET A 290 8.95 12.08 22.91
CA MET A 290 8.47 10.78 23.37
C MET A 290 7.71 10.04 22.26
N LEU A 291 6.79 10.72 21.57
CA LEU A 291 6.00 10.12 20.47
C LEU A 291 6.89 9.65 19.31
N ARG A 292 7.92 10.43 18.95
CA ARG A 292 8.89 10.07 17.93
C ARG A 292 9.76 8.89 18.36
N GLU A 293 10.32 8.93 19.57
CA GLU A 293 11.28 7.91 20.04
C GLU A 293 10.63 6.57 20.37
N LYS A 294 9.44 6.58 21.00
CA LYS A 294 8.75 5.36 21.42
C LYS A 294 7.85 4.77 20.34
N PHE A 295 7.19 5.62 19.55
CA PHE A 295 6.15 5.19 18.60
C PHE A 295 6.45 5.52 17.13
N GLY A 296 7.53 6.25 16.84
CA GLY A 296 7.86 6.66 15.47
C GLY A 296 6.90 7.69 14.88
N ILE A 297 6.12 8.40 15.71
CA ILE A 297 5.14 9.39 15.25
C ILE A 297 5.80 10.77 15.16
N GLU A 298 6.00 11.26 13.93
CA GLU A 298 6.65 12.54 13.67
C GLU A 298 5.66 13.68 13.45
N HIS A 299 4.55 13.43 12.76
CA HIS A 299 3.53 14.45 12.50
C HIS A 299 2.52 14.46 13.65
N VAL A 300 2.67 15.45 14.53
CA VAL A 300 1.94 15.53 15.79
C VAL A 300 1.29 16.90 15.95
N THR A 301 -0.04 16.89 16.06
CA THR A 301 -0.85 18.05 16.42
C THR A 301 -1.48 17.80 17.79
N LEU A 302 -0.99 18.49 18.81
CA LEU A 302 -1.59 18.46 20.15
C LEU A 302 -2.23 19.82 20.43
N GLN A 303 -3.51 19.80 20.78
CA GLN A 303 -4.24 20.99 21.20
C GLN A 303 -4.19 21.08 22.73
N PRO A 304 -3.54 22.12 23.30
CA PRO A 304 -3.57 22.34 24.74
C PRO A 304 -4.95 22.84 25.18
N GLU A 305 -5.46 22.25 26.25
CA GLU A 305 -6.65 22.71 26.95
C GLU A 305 -6.29 22.96 28.41
N TRP A 306 -7.02 23.89 29.03
CA TRP A 306 -6.92 24.14 30.46
C TRP A 306 -8.21 23.65 31.10
N ALA A 307 -8.10 23.06 32.29
CA ALA A 307 -9.28 22.73 33.08
C ALA A 307 -10.09 24.01 33.26
N LEU A 308 -11.24 24.09 32.57
CA LEU A 308 -12.19 25.17 32.75
C LEU A 308 -12.68 25.10 34.21
N ASP A 309 -12.86 26.28 34.82
CA ASP A 309 -13.49 26.38 36.13
C ASP A 309 -14.80 25.56 36.12
N PRO A 310 -15.00 24.61 37.05
CA PRO A 310 -16.24 23.84 37.15
C PRO A 310 -17.52 24.70 37.21
N ASN A 311 -17.40 25.99 37.52
CA ASN A 311 -18.50 26.95 37.52
C ASN A 311 -18.81 27.58 36.16
N CYS A 312 -18.02 27.29 35.12
CA CYS A 312 -18.27 27.78 33.77
C CYS A 312 -19.27 26.84 33.07
N HIS A 313 -20.55 26.97 33.42
CA HIS A 313 -21.63 26.31 32.70
C HIS A 313 -21.59 26.72 31.22
N ASN A 314 -21.32 25.77 30.32
CA ASN A 314 -21.80 25.88 28.96
C ASN A 314 -22.58 24.63 28.59
N HIS A 315 -23.81 24.92 28.18
CA HIS A 315 -24.75 24.08 27.48
C HIS A 315 -24.06 23.43 26.30
N ASP A 316 -24.09 22.11 26.22
CA ASP A 316 -24.61 21.38 25.06
C ASP A 316 -24.59 19.89 25.40
N GLY A 317 -25.76 19.41 25.78
CA GLY A 317 -26.02 17.99 25.82
C GLY A 317 -26.14 17.47 24.40
N HIS A 318 -25.45 16.38 24.11
CA HIS A 318 -25.86 15.47 23.05
C HIS A 318 -25.91 14.07 23.64
N ASP A 319 -27.15 13.60 23.77
CA ASP A 319 -27.54 12.22 23.99
C ASP A 319 -27.12 11.39 22.77
N ASP A 320 -26.40 10.29 22.99
CA ASP A 320 -26.12 9.29 21.97
C ASP A 320 -27.34 8.37 21.78
N ILE A 321 -27.81 8.26 20.52
CA ILE A 321 -28.61 7.15 19.97
C ILE A 321 -27.68 6.30 19.11
#